data_AF-A0A9E7U5H1-F1
#
_entry.id   AF-A0A9E7U5H1-F1
#
_cell.length_a   1.000
_cell.length_b   1.000
_cell.length_c   1.000
_cell.angle_alpha   90.00
_cell.angle_beta   90.00
_cell.angle_gamma   90.00
#
_symmetry.space_group_name_H-M   'P 1'
#
loop_
_entity.id
_entity.type
_entity.pdbx_description
1 polymer ?
#
loop_
_entity_poly.entity_id
_entity_poly.type
_entity_poly.pdbx_seq_one_letter_code
_entity_poly.pdbx_strand_id
1 'polypeptide(L)'
;MAPPWLLALVGYSVLPVGITVTLWATAPSPWSSTLWVAMGFGLLFNVVASVLVWYYDTTVLPGFFDEVRELVVEESMADVERLAARHQRFFARRWAYTAVPWTVLILTTAVLATDFQRALGVAGAGDPVYPIYLAYYLWGGLLTGVGFHGMLTTVRCIREFTDAVDLRIDPLHPDGLGGLGAFGFLAIRTTLLTSLGALLLPMGFEMAAGQRLEWLVGSAILLYTVFIAGTFAYPTFRVHKVADRLREAELNRLRAEIRGLPGQLSAAGDGDTAAVDNRELAVQLEIQRLRREYREYADVKLYPMSVSILAQLVGSVLLPLFFLLLDLALSRVL
;
A
#
# COMPACT_ATOMS: atom_id res chain seq x y z
N MET A 1 19.61 -8.25 23.57
CA MET A 1 18.79 -8.96 22.57
C MET A 1 18.89 -8.21 21.25
N ALA A 2 19.22 -8.88 20.15
CA ALA A 2 19.20 -8.22 18.84
C ALA A 2 17.75 -7.86 18.48
N PRO A 3 17.49 -6.70 17.85
CA PRO A 3 16.14 -6.34 17.47
C PRO A 3 15.59 -7.31 16.40
N PRO A 4 14.28 -7.59 16.37
CA PRO A 4 13.68 -8.59 15.48
C PRO A 4 13.97 -8.38 14.00
N TRP A 5 14.10 -7.13 13.55
CA TRP A 5 14.44 -6.81 12.17
C TRP A 5 15.87 -7.24 11.78
N LEU A 6 16.82 -7.27 12.72
CA LEU A 6 18.17 -7.76 12.49
C LEU A 6 18.17 -9.28 12.30
N LEU A 7 17.36 -10.00 13.07
CA LEU A 7 17.17 -11.44 12.92
C LEU A 7 16.46 -11.77 11.60
N ALA A 8 15.48 -10.95 11.19
CA ALA A 8 14.83 -11.08 9.89
C ALA A 8 15.82 -10.80 8.74
N LEU A 9 16.62 -9.75 8.83
CA LEU A 9 17.61 -9.41 7.82
C LEU A 9 18.70 -10.49 7.69
N VAL A 10 19.24 -10.99 8.80
CA VAL A 10 20.23 -12.07 8.75
C VAL A 10 19.59 -13.41 8.36
N GLY A 11 18.42 -13.75 8.91
CA GLY A 11 17.77 -15.03 8.63
C GLY A 11 17.25 -15.15 7.21
N TYR A 12 16.61 -14.11 6.69
CA TYR A 12 15.95 -14.15 5.37
C TYR A 12 16.83 -13.63 4.23
N SER A 13 17.84 -12.80 4.50
CA SER A 13 18.67 -12.23 3.42
C SER A 13 19.98 -12.98 3.19
N VAL A 14 20.41 -13.89 4.07
CA VAL A 14 21.61 -14.71 3.86
C VAL A 14 21.47 -15.63 2.64
N LEU A 15 20.31 -16.26 2.46
CA LEU A 15 20.07 -17.13 1.30
C LEU A 15 20.17 -16.35 -0.03
N PRO A 16 19.45 -15.24 -0.26
CA PRO A 16 19.57 -14.51 -1.52
C PRO A 16 20.94 -13.86 -1.73
N VAL A 17 21.56 -13.33 -0.67
CA VAL A 17 22.92 -12.79 -0.77
C VAL A 17 23.88 -13.90 -1.17
N GLY A 18 23.78 -15.07 -0.55
CA GLY A 18 24.58 -16.26 -0.89
C GLY A 18 24.40 -16.68 -2.34
N ILE A 19 23.16 -16.78 -2.82
CA ILE A 19 22.86 -17.08 -4.24
C ILE A 19 23.49 -16.04 -5.16
N THR A 20 23.34 -14.75 -4.85
CA THR A 20 23.86 -13.65 -5.66
C THR A 20 25.38 -13.65 -5.71
N VAL A 21 26.04 -13.76 -4.55
CA VAL A 21 27.51 -13.80 -4.44
C VAL A 21 28.05 -15.04 -5.14
N THR A 22 27.38 -16.19 -5.03
CA THR A 22 27.81 -17.41 -5.73
C THR A 22 27.69 -17.23 -7.24
N LEU A 23 26.60 -16.65 -7.74
CA LEU A 23 26.44 -16.32 -9.16
C LEU A 23 27.56 -15.38 -9.64
N TRP A 24 27.90 -14.36 -8.84
CA TRP A 24 28.94 -13.38 -9.19
C TRP A 24 30.34 -13.99 -9.17
N ALA A 25 30.62 -14.86 -8.20
CA ALA A 25 31.91 -15.51 -8.05
C ALA A 25 32.16 -16.59 -9.11
N THR A 26 31.08 -17.17 -9.67
CA THR A 26 31.17 -18.24 -10.67
C THR A 26 31.06 -17.74 -12.10
N ALA A 27 30.61 -16.51 -12.32
CA ALA A 27 30.50 -15.90 -13.64
C ALA A 27 31.90 -15.56 -14.22
N PRO A 28 32.31 -16.17 -15.34
CA PRO A 28 33.64 -15.97 -15.91
C PRO A 28 33.78 -14.70 -16.79
N SER A 29 32.69 -13.94 -17.00
CA SER A 29 32.62 -12.84 -17.98
C SER A 29 32.85 -11.46 -17.34
N PRO A 30 33.65 -10.56 -17.94
CA PRO A 30 33.67 -9.17 -17.53
C PRO A 30 32.32 -8.50 -17.85
N TRP A 31 31.56 -8.19 -16.81
CA TRP A 31 30.25 -7.55 -16.97
C TRP A 31 30.38 -6.10 -17.44
N SER A 32 29.42 -5.66 -18.25
CA SER A 32 29.26 -4.25 -18.57
C SER A 32 28.99 -3.44 -17.30
N SER A 33 29.28 -2.13 -17.35
CA SER A 33 28.95 -1.23 -16.23
C SER A 33 27.46 -1.20 -15.93
N THR A 34 26.60 -1.28 -16.94
CA THR A 34 25.15 -1.29 -16.80
C THR A 34 24.66 -2.58 -16.12
N LEU A 35 25.25 -3.74 -16.46
CA LEU A 35 24.94 -5.01 -15.82
C LEU A 35 25.37 -5.04 -14.35
N TRP A 36 26.54 -4.46 -14.01
CA TRP A 36 26.95 -4.29 -12.61
C TRP A 36 25.94 -3.48 -11.80
N VAL A 37 25.46 -2.37 -12.37
CA VAL A 37 24.44 -1.52 -11.73
C VAL A 37 23.13 -2.30 -11.55
N ALA A 38 22.67 -3.01 -12.59
CA ALA A 38 21.45 -3.81 -12.54
C ALA A 38 21.52 -4.93 -11.48
N MET A 39 22.63 -5.66 -11.43
CA MET A 39 22.85 -6.72 -10.44
C MET A 39 22.99 -6.14 -9.02
N GLY A 40 23.61 -4.97 -8.88
CA GLY A 40 23.72 -4.25 -7.60
C GLY A 40 22.36 -3.84 -7.04
N PHE A 41 21.48 -3.26 -7.87
CA PHE A 41 20.12 -2.95 -7.46
C PHE A 41 19.30 -4.21 -7.17
N GLY A 42 19.47 -5.29 -7.95
CA GLY A 42 18.84 -6.57 -7.67
C GLY A 42 19.28 -7.17 -6.34
N LEU A 43 20.56 -7.09 -5.99
CA LEU A 43 21.08 -7.50 -4.68
C LEU A 43 20.47 -6.65 -3.56
N LEU A 44 20.47 -5.33 -3.71
CA LEU A 44 19.87 -4.40 -2.74
C LEU A 44 18.40 -4.73 -2.51
N PHE A 45 17.64 -4.94 -3.59
CA PHE A 45 16.25 -5.36 -3.50
C PHE A 45 16.10 -6.65 -2.72
N ASN A 46 16.86 -7.69 -3.06
CA ASN A 46 16.76 -8.99 -2.39
C ASN A 46 17.05 -8.92 -0.89
N VAL A 47 17.97 -8.05 -0.46
CA VAL A 47 18.26 -7.82 0.95
C VAL A 47 17.10 -7.13 1.65
N VAL A 48 16.55 -6.09 1.03
CA VAL A 48 15.50 -5.25 1.61
C VAL A 48 14.14 -5.94 1.59
N ALA A 49 13.79 -6.62 0.51
CA ALA A 49 12.46 -7.17 0.24
C ALA A 49 11.99 -8.18 1.30
N SER A 50 12.86 -9.05 1.80
CA SER A 50 12.53 -9.96 2.90
C SER A 50 12.12 -9.20 4.17
N VAL A 51 12.82 -8.10 4.48
CA VAL A 51 12.49 -7.22 5.60
C VAL A 51 11.17 -6.49 5.35
N LEU A 52 10.89 -6.06 4.11
CA LEU A 52 9.61 -5.41 3.76
C LEU A 52 8.42 -6.36 3.92
N VAL A 53 8.55 -7.62 3.49
CA VAL A 53 7.50 -8.63 3.65
C VAL A 53 7.22 -8.88 5.13
N TRP A 54 8.26 -9.04 5.94
CA TRP A 54 8.13 -9.15 7.39
C TRP A 54 7.46 -7.91 8.00
N TYR A 55 7.95 -6.71 7.66
CA TYR A 55 7.41 -5.45 8.17
C TYR A 55 5.94 -5.23 7.80
N TYR A 56 5.55 -5.65 6.59
CA TYR A 56 4.15 -5.63 6.18
C TYR A 56 3.29 -6.50 7.09
N ASP A 57 3.70 -7.74 7.32
CA ASP A 57 2.96 -8.74 8.11
C ASP A 57 2.89 -8.37 9.60
N THR A 58 3.99 -7.87 10.18
CA THR A 58 4.08 -7.63 11.62
C THR A 58 3.71 -6.22 12.06
N THR A 59 3.74 -5.25 11.15
CA THR A 59 3.58 -3.84 11.52
C THR A 59 2.51 -3.13 10.70
N VAL A 60 2.56 -3.22 9.37
CA VAL A 60 1.65 -2.43 8.52
C VAL A 60 0.22 -2.97 8.58
N LEU A 61 0.03 -4.27 8.36
CA LEU A 61 -1.31 -4.86 8.39
C LEU A 61 -1.91 -4.88 9.80
N PRO A 62 -1.20 -5.31 10.86
CA PRO A 62 -1.74 -5.26 12.23
C PRO A 62 -1.95 -3.83 12.72
N GLY A 63 -1.02 -2.92 12.44
CA GLY A 63 -1.11 -1.51 12.85
C GLY A 63 -2.34 -0.81 12.29
N PHE A 64 -2.77 -1.15 11.06
CA PHE A 64 -4.05 -0.69 10.53
C PHE A 64 -5.22 -1.10 11.44
N PHE A 65 -5.29 -2.35 11.88
CA PHE A 65 -6.36 -2.84 12.74
C PHE A 65 -6.30 -2.23 14.14
N ASP A 66 -5.10 -1.93 14.64
CA ASP A 66 -4.94 -1.23 15.92
C ASP A 66 -5.41 0.23 15.82
N GLU A 67 -5.05 0.95 14.76
CA GLU A 67 -5.47 2.35 14.56
C GLU A 67 -6.98 2.49 14.32
N VAL A 68 -7.59 1.62 13.51
CA VAL A 68 -9.04 1.73 13.23
C VAL A 68 -9.93 1.35 14.42
N ARG A 69 -9.42 0.62 15.42
CA ARG A 69 -10.22 0.28 16.62
C ARG A 69 -10.73 1.51 17.36
N GLU A 70 -10.05 2.65 17.26
CA GLU A 70 -10.50 3.90 17.89
C GLU A 70 -11.74 4.52 17.20
N LEU A 71 -12.05 4.08 15.97
CA LEU A 71 -13.05 4.70 15.08
C LEU A 71 -14.32 3.89 14.92
N VAL A 72 -14.28 2.64 15.40
CA VAL A 72 -15.34 1.68 15.18
C VAL A 72 -16.33 1.74 16.33
N VAL A 73 -17.62 1.68 16.01
CA VAL A 73 -18.68 1.59 17.02
C VAL A 73 -18.55 0.25 17.77
N GLU A 74 -18.80 0.24 19.08
CA GLU A 74 -18.61 -0.94 19.93
C GLU A 74 -19.29 -2.21 19.36
N GLU A 75 -20.47 -2.06 18.78
CA GLU A 75 -21.24 -3.14 18.14
C GLU A 75 -20.51 -3.80 16.96
N SER A 76 -19.62 -3.06 16.28
CA SER A 76 -18.86 -3.52 15.12
C SER A 76 -17.47 -4.10 15.48
N MET A 77 -17.06 -4.12 16.75
CA MET A 77 -15.73 -4.62 17.15
C MET A 77 -15.50 -6.09 16.79
N ALA A 78 -16.54 -6.93 16.92
CA ALA A 78 -16.46 -8.33 16.55
C ALA A 78 -16.19 -8.53 15.04
N ASP A 79 -16.68 -7.60 14.20
CA ASP A 79 -16.44 -7.64 12.76
C ASP A 79 -15.01 -7.19 12.41
N VAL A 80 -14.45 -6.22 13.15
CA VAL A 80 -13.03 -5.83 13.04
C VAL A 80 -12.11 -7.00 13.34
N GLU A 81 -12.32 -7.71 14.45
CA GLU A 81 -11.50 -8.87 14.80
C GLU A 81 -11.61 -10.00 13.77
N ARG A 82 -12.82 -10.24 13.27
CA ARG A 82 -13.08 -11.23 12.22
C ARG A 82 -12.36 -10.85 10.93
N LEU A 83 -12.38 -9.57 10.54
CA LEU A 83 -11.69 -9.06 9.35
C LEU A 83 -10.18 -9.13 9.52
N ALA A 84 -9.65 -8.79 10.69
CA ALA A 84 -8.22 -8.88 11.02
C ALA A 84 -7.72 -10.32 10.86
N ALA A 85 -8.36 -11.27 11.54
CA ALA A 85 -8.00 -12.67 11.47
C ALA A 85 -8.19 -13.25 10.05
N ARG A 86 -9.16 -12.76 9.27
CA ARG A 86 -9.35 -13.18 7.87
C ARG A 86 -8.22 -12.67 6.97
N HIS A 87 -7.85 -11.40 7.06
CA HIS A 87 -6.84 -10.80 6.19
C HIS A 87 -5.42 -11.23 6.55
N GLN A 88 -5.12 -11.41 7.84
CA GLN A 88 -3.87 -12.06 8.28
C GLN A 88 -3.76 -13.49 7.75
N ARG A 89 -4.83 -14.31 7.87
CA ARG A 89 -4.84 -15.67 7.28
C ARG A 89 -4.74 -15.66 5.77
N PHE A 90 -5.38 -14.71 5.10
CA PHE A 90 -5.29 -14.56 3.65
C PHE A 90 -3.85 -14.24 3.23
N PHE A 91 -3.20 -13.27 3.88
CA PHE A 91 -1.81 -12.94 3.65
C PHE A 91 -0.90 -14.16 3.88
N ALA A 92 -0.99 -14.79 5.05
CA ALA A 92 -0.11 -15.88 5.45
C ALA A 92 -0.31 -17.20 4.68
N ARG A 93 -1.55 -17.54 4.26
CA ARG A 93 -1.86 -18.87 3.69
C ARG A 93 -2.20 -18.87 2.20
N ARG A 94 -2.56 -17.73 1.61
CA ARG A 94 -3.03 -17.66 0.22
C ARG A 94 -2.08 -16.92 -0.72
N TRP A 95 -0.86 -16.62 -0.27
CA TRP A 95 0.15 -15.91 -1.06
C TRP A 95 0.52 -16.63 -2.37
N ALA A 96 0.39 -17.96 -2.41
CA ALA A 96 0.69 -18.73 -3.61
C ALA A 96 -0.19 -18.34 -4.82
N TYR A 97 -1.40 -17.81 -4.62
CA TYR A 97 -2.29 -17.42 -5.72
C TYR A 97 -1.78 -16.25 -6.55
N THR A 98 -0.99 -15.36 -5.95
CA THR A 98 -0.38 -14.24 -6.66
C THR A 98 1.09 -14.51 -6.94
N ALA A 99 1.81 -15.08 -5.97
CA ALA A 99 3.24 -15.29 -6.10
C ALA A 99 3.59 -16.36 -7.13
N VAL A 100 2.89 -17.51 -7.18
CA VAL A 100 3.25 -18.57 -8.13
C VAL A 100 3.09 -18.13 -9.59
N PRO A 101 1.94 -17.57 -10.03
CA PRO A 101 1.80 -17.10 -11.41
C PRO A 101 2.83 -16.02 -11.77
N TRP A 102 3.12 -15.12 -10.82
CA TRP A 102 4.11 -14.07 -11.01
C TRP A 102 5.54 -14.64 -11.14
N THR A 103 5.93 -15.54 -10.24
CA THR A 103 7.23 -16.23 -10.31
C THR A 103 7.38 -17.03 -11.59
N VAL A 104 6.31 -17.70 -12.06
CA VAL A 104 6.32 -18.40 -13.36
C VAL A 104 6.58 -17.43 -14.51
N LEU A 105 5.96 -16.24 -14.50
CA LEU A 105 6.22 -15.21 -15.51
C LEU A 105 7.69 -14.75 -15.49
N ILE A 106 8.25 -14.49 -14.31
CA ILE A 106 9.65 -14.09 -14.12
C ILE A 106 10.60 -15.20 -14.59
N LEU A 107 10.37 -16.44 -14.18
CA LEU A 107 11.19 -17.59 -14.59
C LEU A 107 11.11 -17.84 -16.09
N THR A 108 9.92 -17.72 -16.69
CA THR A 108 9.76 -17.84 -18.14
C THR A 108 10.59 -16.77 -18.86
N THR A 109 10.52 -15.53 -18.39
CA THR A 109 11.32 -14.42 -18.94
C THR A 109 12.82 -14.69 -18.78
N ALA A 110 13.25 -15.18 -17.61
CA ALA A 110 14.64 -15.54 -17.34
C ALA A 110 15.15 -16.66 -18.26
N VAL A 111 14.39 -17.75 -18.40
CA VAL A 111 14.75 -18.89 -19.26
C VAL A 111 14.84 -18.49 -20.74
N LEU A 112 13.95 -17.61 -21.20
CA LEU A 112 13.95 -17.14 -22.59
C LEU A 112 15.03 -16.10 -22.87
N ALA A 113 15.54 -15.41 -21.84
CA ALA A 113 16.52 -14.33 -21.98
C ALA A 113 17.95 -14.85 -22.25
N THR A 114 18.16 -15.59 -23.34
CA THR A 114 19.41 -16.32 -23.59
C THR A 114 20.63 -15.41 -23.76
N ASP A 115 20.47 -14.22 -24.33
CA ASP A 115 21.61 -13.32 -24.51
C ASP A 115 22.03 -12.68 -23.18
N PHE A 116 21.06 -12.37 -22.33
CA PHE A 116 21.30 -11.95 -20.95
C PHE A 116 21.96 -13.06 -20.11
N GLN A 117 21.55 -14.32 -20.27
CA GLN A 117 22.22 -15.47 -19.64
C GLN A 117 23.70 -15.51 -20.03
N ARG A 118 24.01 -15.39 -21.33
CA ARG A 118 25.41 -15.36 -21.81
C ARG A 118 26.17 -14.14 -21.30
N ALA A 119 25.53 -12.97 -21.19
CA ALA A 119 26.15 -11.76 -20.63
C ALA A 119 26.55 -11.97 -19.16
N LEU A 120 25.74 -12.70 -18.39
CA LEU A 120 26.07 -13.14 -17.03
C LEU A 120 27.10 -14.29 -16.99
N GLY A 121 27.54 -14.81 -18.13
CA GLY A 121 28.47 -15.93 -18.21
C GLY A 121 27.83 -17.31 -18.02
N VAL A 122 26.50 -17.41 -18.16
CA VAL A 122 25.75 -18.67 -18.10
C VAL A 122 25.55 -19.20 -19.52
N ALA A 123 26.21 -20.32 -19.85
CA ALA A 123 26.24 -20.84 -21.22
C ALA A 123 24.92 -21.50 -21.67
N GLY A 124 24.08 -21.93 -20.72
CA GLY A 124 22.77 -22.53 -20.96
C GLY A 124 22.43 -23.63 -19.95
N ALA A 125 21.41 -24.44 -20.23
CA ALA A 125 20.86 -25.41 -19.27
C ALA A 125 21.84 -26.51 -18.80
N GLY A 126 22.91 -26.78 -19.57
CA GLY A 126 23.95 -27.74 -19.20
C GLY A 126 25.07 -27.16 -18.32
N ASP A 127 25.06 -25.85 -18.09
CA ASP A 127 26.06 -25.15 -17.28
C ASP A 127 25.81 -25.41 -15.78
N PRO A 128 26.82 -25.80 -14.98
CA PRO A 128 26.67 -25.95 -13.53
C PRO A 128 26.20 -24.67 -12.81
N VAL A 129 26.37 -23.48 -13.41
CA VAL A 129 25.90 -22.20 -12.86
C VAL A 129 24.40 -21.97 -13.13
N TYR A 130 23.80 -22.66 -14.10
CA TYR A 130 22.41 -22.46 -14.51
C TYR A 130 21.38 -22.69 -13.39
N PRO A 131 21.49 -23.71 -12.53
CA PRO A 131 20.58 -23.86 -11.39
C PRO A 131 20.66 -22.70 -10.39
N ILE A 132 21.85 -22.11 -10.21
CA ILE A 132 22.06 -20.94 -9.32
C ILE A 132 21.38 -19.71 -9.91
N TYR A 133 21.53 -19.51 -11.22
CA TYR A 133 20.80 -18.50 -11.97
C TYR A 133 19.27 -18.66 -11.80
N LEU A 134 18.72 -19.86 -11.99
CA LEU A 134 17.29 -20.09 -11.79
C LEU A 134 16.85 -19.89 -10.34
N ALA A 135 17.67 -20.29 -9.37
CA ALA A 135 17.38 -20.06 -7.95
C ALA A 135 17.30 -18.56 -7.60
N TYR A 136 18.17 -17.74 -8.21
CA TYR A 136 18.13 -16.28 -8.07
C TYR A 136 16.78 -15.70 -8.52
N TYR A 137 16.34 -16.06 -9.73
CA TYR A 137 15.06 -15.57 -10.28
C TYR A 137 13.85 -16.17 -9.60
N LEU A 138 13.92 -17.44 -9.16
CA LEU A 138 12.88 -18.08 -8.36
C LEU A 138 12.65 -17.28 -7.08
N TRP A 139 13.73 -16.95 -6.36
CA TRP A 139 13.64 -16.20 -5.11
C TRP A 139 13.14 -14.77 -5.32
N GLY A 140 13.71 -14.03 -6.27
CA GLY A 140 13.26 -12.68 -6.60
C GLY A 140 11.79 -12.64 -7.06
N GLY A 141 11.38 -13.63 -7.85
CA GLY A 141 9.98 -13.83 -8.26
C GLY A 141 9.06 -14.09 -7.07
N LEU A 142 9.45 -14.97 -6.15
CA LEU A 142 8.65 -15.24 -4.94
C LEU A 142 8.48 -13.99 -4.08
N LEU A 143 9.56 -13.25 -3.82
CA LEU A 143 9.50 -12.02 -3.00
C LEU A 143 8.63 -10.94 -3.62
N THR A 144 8.82 -10.64 -4.91
CA THR A 144 7.98 -9.67 -5.63
C THR A 144 6.53 -10.13 -5.72
N GLY A 145 6.30 -11.43 -5.92
CA GLY A 145 4.98 -12.06 -5.90
C GLY A 145 4.25 -11.93 -4.56
N VAL A 146 4.96 -12.10 -3.45
CA VAL A 146 4.42 -11.84 -2.09
C VAL A 146 4.15 -10.34 -1.89
N GLY A 147 5.00 -9.46 -2.44
CA GLY A 147 4.73 -8.02 -2.48
C GLY A 147 3.38 -7.68 -3.14
N PHE A 148 3.09 -8.30 -4.28
CA PHE A 148 1.77 -8.18 -4.94
C PHE A 148 0.63 -8.78 -4.12
N HIS A 149 0.89 -9.86 -3.39
CA HIS A 149 -0.09 -10.41 -2.45
C HIS A 149 -0.45 -9.40 -1.35
N GLY A 150 0.54 -8.68 -0.83
CA GLY A 150 0.34 -7.61 0.15
C GLY A 150 -0.59 -6.52 -0.39
N MET A 151 -0.31 -6.03 -1.60
CA MET A 151 -1.17 -5.06 -2.29
C MET A 151 -2.63 -5.53 -2.44
N LEU A 152 -2.82 -6.76 -2.92
CA LEU A 152 -4.15 -7.34 -3.06
C LEU A 152 -4.85 -7.47 -1.70
N THR A 153 -4.09 -7.88 -0.67
CA THR A 153 -4.58 -7.96 0.71
C THR A 153 -5.06 -6.60 1.19
N THR A 154 -4.29 -5.54 0.98
CA THR A 154 -4.65 -4.15 1.34
C THR A 154 -5.91 -3.68 0.62
N VAL A 155 -5.99 -3.87 -0.70
CA VAL A 155 -7.19 -3.48 -1.48
C VAL A 155 -8.43 -4.22 -0.99
N ARG A 156 -8.32 -5.52 -0.74
CA ARG A 156 -9.41 -6.34 -0.21
C ARG A 156 -9.78 -5.92 1.21
N CYS A 157 -8.79 -5.66 2.05
CA CYS A 157 -8.97 -5.24 3.43
C CYS A 157 -9.76 -3.94 3.50
N ILE A 158 -9.31 -2.89 2.81
CA ILE A 158 -9.98 -1.59 2.81
C ILE A 158 -11.40 -1.71 2.23
N ARG A 159 -11.58 -2.48 1.16
CA ARG A 159 -12.90 -2.74 0.59
C ARG A 159 -13.83 -3.42 1.60
N GLU A 160 -13.44 -4.58 2.12
CA GLU A 160 -14.29 -5.37 3.01
C GLU A 160 -14.55 -4.64 4.33
N PHE A 161 -13.57 -3.87 4.83
CA PHE A 161 -13.71 -3.06 6.03
C PHE A 161 -14.72 -1.93 5.84
N THR A 162 -14.59 -1.15 4.76
CA THR A 162 -15.53 -0.04 4.47
C THR A 162 -16.95 -0.50 4.14
N ASP A 163 -17.16 -1.78 3.85
CA ASP A 163 -18.48 -2.36 3.58
C ASP A 163 -19.13 -3.02 4.79
N ALA A 164 -18.32 -3.53 5.73
CA ALA A 164 -18.79 -4.37 6.83
C ALA A 164 -18.75 -3.70 8.21
N VAL A 165 -18.09 -2.54 8.33
CA VAL A 165 -17.85 -1.88 9.62
C VAL A 165 -18.46 -0.49 9.59
N ASP A 166 -19.30 -0.19 10.59
CA ASP A 166 -19.83 1.15 10.77
C ASP A 166 -18.76 2.06 11.36
N LEU A 167 -18.41 3.08 10.58
CA LEU A 167 -17.36 4.04 10.88
C LEU A 167 -17.96 5.33 11.43
N ARG A 168 -17.32 5.91 12.45
CA ARG A 168 -17.64 7.27 12.91
C ARG A 168 -16.49 8.22 12.58
N ILE A 169 -16.82 9.39 12.05
CA ILE A 169 -15.87 10.48 11.88
C ILE A 169 -15.77 11.24 13.20
N ASP A 170 -14.55 11.48 13.66
CA ASP A 170 -14.28 12.36 14.81
C ASP A 170 -13.59 13.66 14.34
N PRO A 171 -14.28 14.82 14.33
CA PRO A 171 -13.71 16.10 13.91
C PRO A 171 -12.50 16.54 14.72
N LEU A 172 -12.36 16.06 15.95
CA LEU A 172 -11.28 16.41 16.86
C LEU A 172 -10.15 15.38 16.83
N HIS A 173 -10.23 14.39 15.94
CA HIS A 173 -9.21 13.36 15.82
C HIS A 173 -7.84 13.97 15.45
N PRO A 174 -6.73 13.53 16.08
CA PRO A 174 -5.40 14.13 15.91
C PRO A 174 -4.84 14.04 14.49
N ASP A 175 -5.39 13.17 13.63
CA ASP A 175 -4.99 13.06 12.22
C ASP A 175 -5.51 14.19 11.32
N GLY A 176 -6.49 14.98 11.79
CA GLY A 176 -7.15 16.03 11.02
C GLY A 176 -7.96 15.52 9.81
N LEU A 177 -8.21 14.22 9.73
CA LEU A 177 -8.95 13.51 8.67
C LEU A 177 -10.14 12.72 9.22
N GLY A 178 -10.54 13.01 10.46
CA GLY A 178 -11.69 12.34 11.07
C GLY A 178 -11.40 10.93 11.56
N GLY A 179 -10.12 10.54 11.70
CA GLY A 179 -9.70 9.17 11.99
C GLY A 179 -9.34 8.34 10.75
N LEU A 180 -9.74 8.79 9.56
CA LEU A 180 -9.55 8.01 8.34
C LEU A 180 -8.08 7.90 7.88
N GLY A 181 -7.15 8.53 8.60
CA GLY A 181 -5.71 8.39 8.43
C GLY A 181 -5.22 6.94 8.44
N ALA A 182 -5.86 6.05 9.20
CA ALA A 182 -5.49 4.62 9.26
C ALA A 182 -5.58 3.92 7.89
N PHE A 183 -6.60 4.23 7.09
CA PHE A 183 -6.71 3.71 5.73
C PHE A 183 -5.58 4.25 4.83
N GLY A 184 -5.21 5.51 5.03
CA GLY A 184 -4.05 6.12 4.39
C GLY A 184 -2.76 5.43 4.78
N PHE A 185 -2.55 5.19 6.07
CA PHE A 185 -1.39 4.46 6.59
C PHE A 185 -1.25 3.12 5.87
N LEU A 186 -2.31 2.30 5.83
CA LEU A 186 -2.27 1.01 5.16
C LEU A 186 -1.98 1.13 3.66
N ALA A 187 -2.74 1.96 2.93
CA ALA A 187 -2.62 2.10 1.49
C ALA A 187 -1.23 2.65 1.06
N ILE A 188 -0.76 3.71 1.71
CA ILE A 188 0.50 4.37 1.40
C ILE A 188 1.67 3.45 1.75
N ARG A 189 1.70 2.88 2.96
CA ARG A 189 2.79 1.99 3.37
C ARG A 189 2.89 0.81 2.42
N THR A 190 1.77 0.16 2.09
CA THR A 190 1.76 -0.95 1.13
C THR A 190 2.32 -0.53 -0.22
N THR A 191 1.88 0.62 -0.74
CA THR A 191 2.33 1.14 -2.04
C THR A 191 3.83 1.44 -2.03
N LEU A 192 4.35 2.07 -0.98
CA LEU A 192 5.77 2.37 -0.82
C LEU A 192 6.61 1.09 -0.73
N LEU A 193 6.18 0.13 0.10
CA LEU A 193 6.86 -1.15 0.24
C LEU A 193 6.92 -1.90 -1.10
N THR A 194 5.82 -1.94 -1.84
CA THR A 194 5.84 -2.63 -3.14
C THR A 194 6.61 -1.83 -4.19
N SER A 195 6.58 -0.50 -4.18
CA SER A 195 7.31 0.35 -5.14
C SER A 195 8.82 0.12 -5.14
N LEU A 196 9.40 -0.35 -4.03
CA LEU A 196 10.80 -0.78 -3.95
C LEU A 196 11.14 -1.95 -4.89
N GLY A 197 10.15 -2.71 -5.38
CA GLY A 197 10.32 -3.64 -6.49
C GLY A 197 10.84 -3.00 -7.77
N ALA A 198 10.74 -1.66 -7.90
CA ALA A 198 11.26 -0.91 -9.04
C ALA A 198 12.80 -1.00 -9.14
N LEU A 199 13.48 -1.34 -8.04
CA LEU A 199 14.92 -1.62 -8.05
C LEU A 199 15.29 -2.80 -8.97
N LEU A 200 14.34 -3.66 -9.34
CA LEU A 200 14.56 -4.74 -10.30
C LEU A 200 14.40 -4.31 -11.77
N LEU A 201 13.89 -3.09 -12.04
CA LEU A 201 13.66 -2.63 -13.41
C LEU A 201 14.94 -2.54 -14.26
N PRO A 202 16.08 -2.03 -13.74
CA PRO A 202 17.33 -2.04 -14.50
C PRO A 202 17.71 -3.44 -14.99
N MET A 203 17.49 -4.47 -14.16
CA MET A 203 17.71 -5.85 -14.57
C MET A 203 16.71 -6.30 -15.64
N GLY A 204 15.45 -5.91 -15.52
CA GLY A 204 14.45 -6.14 -16.56
C GLY A 204 14.86 -5.53 -17.90
N PHE A 205 15.37 -4.29 -17.91
CA PHE A 205 15.83 -3.62 -19.12
C PHE A 205 17.02 -4.34 -19.78
N GLU A 206 18.02 -4.75 -18.99
CA GLU A 206 19.14 -5.57 -19.48
C GLU A 206 18.66 -6.92 -20.06
N MET A 207 17.63 -7.54 -19.48
CA MET A 207 17.03 -8.76 -20.02
C MET A 207 16.29 -8.54 -21.35
N ALA A 208 15.72 -7.36 -21.54
CA ALA A 208 15.03 -6.97 -22.77
C ALA A 208 15.99 -6.56 -23.88
N ALA A 209 17.11 -5.92 -23.51
CA ALA A 209 18.06 -5.33 -24.43
C ALA A 209 18.57 -6.35 -25.46
N GLY A 210 18.37 -6.04 -26.75
CA GLY A 210 18.88 -6.86 -27.86
C GLY A 210 18.10 -8.14 -28.14
N GLN A 211 16.95 -8.37 -27.50
CA GLN A 211 16.17 -9.62 -27.64
C GLN A 211 14.74 -9.40 -28.12
N ARG A 212 14.10 -10.42 -28.71
CA ARG A 212 12.67 -10.40 -29.08
C ARG A 212 11.71 -10.36 -27.87
N LEU A 213 12.23 -10.18 -26.65
CA LEU A 213 11.51 -10.17 -25.38
C LEU A 213 11.13 -8.76 -24.91
N GLU A 214 11.51 -7.71 -25.66
CA GLU A 214 11.19 -6.31 -25.32
C GLU A 214 9.70 -6.10 -24.98
N TRP A 215 8.79 -6.66 -25.78
CA TRP A 215 7.36 -6.53 -25.53
C TRP A 215 6.90 -7.25 -24.26
N LEU A 216 7.52 -8.38 -23.90
CA LEU A 216 7.17 -9.17 -22.71
C LEU A 216 7.61 -8.42 -21.45
N VAL A 217 8.86 -7.96 -21.43
CA VAL A 217 9.41 -7.16 -20.34
C VAL A 217 8.65 -5.83 -20.22
N GLY A 218 8.44 -5.12 -21.33
CA GLY A 218 7.67 -3.87 -21.36
C GLY A 218 6.26 -4.05 -20.82
N SER A 219 5.60 -5.16 -21.17
CA SER A 219 4.28 -5.51 -20.63
C SER A 219 4.32 -5.78 -19.12
N ALA A 220 5.34 -6.49 -18.63
CA ALA A 220 5.50 -6.74 -17.19
C ALA A 220 5.73 -5.45 -16.39
N ILE A 221 6.55 -4.53 -16.91
CA ILE A 221 6.81 -3.22 -16.30
C ILE A 221 5.56 -2.33 -16.31
N LEU A 222 4.84 -2.29 -17.43
CA LEU A 222 3.58 -1.57 -17.53
C LEU A 222 2.55 -2.15 -16.55
N LEU A 223 2.40 -3.48 -16.51
CA LEU A 223 1.50 -4.16 -15.58
C LEU A 223 1.86 -3.82 -14.12
N TYR A 224 3.14 -3.90 -13.76
CA TYR A 224 3.64 -3.53 -12.43
C TYR A 224 3.30 -2.08 -12.07
N THR A 225 3.52 -1.14 -12.99
CA THR A 225 3.24 0.29 -12.78
C THR A 225 1.75 0.56 -12.62
N VAL A 226 0.91 0.00 -13.50
CA VAL A 226 -0.55 0.10 -13.41
C VAL A 226 -1.06 -0.52 -12.12
N PHE A 227 -0.50 -1.65 -11.70
CA PHE A 227 -0.90 -2.33 -10.48
C PHE A 227 -0.57 -1.52 -9.23
N ILE A 228 0.62 -0.88 -9.19
CA ILE A 228 0.99 0.09 -8.14
C ILE A 228 -0.01 1.25 -8.09
N ALA A 229 -0.23 1.91 -9.22
CA ALA A 229 -1.15 3.03 -9.29
C ALA A 229 -2.57 2.62 -8.87
N GLY A 230 -3.05 1.46 -9.34
CA GLY A 230 -4.39 0.94 -9.04
C GLY A 230 -4.58 0.59 -7.57
N THR A 231 -3.58 -0.02 -6.93
CA THR A 231 -3.65 -0.42 -5.52
C THR A 231 -3.68 0.79 -4.59
N PHE A 232 -3.13 1.93 -5.01
CA PHE A 232 -3.28 3.17 -4.26
C PHE A 232 -4.59 3.91 -4.60
N ALA A 233 -4.86 4.10 -5.89
CA ALA A 233 -5.97 4.94 -6.35
C ALA A 233 -7.33 4.37 -5.95
N TYR A 234 -7.50 3.04 -6.04
CA TYR A 234 -8.77 2.40 -5.74
C TYR A 234 -9.18 2.52 -4.26
N PRO A 235 -8.35 2.11 -3.28
CA PRO A 235 -8.70 2.27 -1.87
C PRO A 235 -8.87 3.74 -1.50
N THR A 236 -8.05 4.62 -2.06
CA THR A 236 -8.12 6.05 -1.78
C THR A 236 -9.46 6.65 -2.18
N PHE A 237 -9.90 6.39 -3.41
CA PHE A 237 -11.18 6.86 -3.90
C PHE A 237 -12.35 6.26 -3.11
N ARG A 238 -12.23 5.00 -2.69
CA ARG A 238 -13.25 4.34 -1.88
C ARG A 238 -13.39 4.98 -0.50
N VAL A 239 -12.27 5.19 0.20
CA VAL A 239 -12.25 5.82 1.52
C VAL A 239 -12.76 7.26 1.43
N HIS A 240 -12.40 8.01 0.40
CA HIS A 240 -12.95 9.35 0.15
C HIS A 240 -14.49 9.33 0.06
N LYS A 241 -15.07 8.40 -0.72
CA LYS A 241 -16.53 8.26 -0.82
C LYS A 241 -17.20 7.90 0.51
N VAL A 242 -16.53 7.08 1.33
CA VAL A 242 -17.06 6.73 2.65
C VAL A 242 -17.00 7.93 3.59
N ALA A 243 -15.87 8.65 3.60
CA ALA A 243 -15.66 9.87 4.36
C ALA A 243 -16.73 10.93 4.06
N ASP A 244 -16.98 11.17 2.77
CA ASP A 244 -17.95 12.18 2.34
C ASP A 244 -19.38 11.79 2.75
N ARG A 245 -19.77 10.52 2.56
CA ARG A 245 -21.09 10.02 3.00
C ARG A 245 -21.30 10.16 4.51
N LEU A 246 -20.31 9.79 5.32
CA LEU A 246 -20.40 9.89 6.77
C LEU A 246 -20.50 11.35 7.22
N ARG A 247 -19.68 12.23 6.64
CA ARG A 247 -19.73 13.67 6.92
C ARG A 247 -21.08 14.26 6.54
N GLU A 248 -21.60 13.95 5.35
CA GLU A 248 -22.90 14.45 4.91
C GLU A 248 -24.05 13.94 5.78
N ALA A 249 -24.03 12.66 6.18
CA ALA A 249 -25.02 12.09 7.08
C ALA A 249 -25.07 12.85 8.41
N GLU A 250 -23.90 13.13 8.98
CA GLU A 250 -23.79 13.84 10.25
C GLU A 250 -24.20 15.32 10.14
N LEU A 251 -23.75 16.01 9.09
CA LEU A 251 -24.19 17.39 8.81
C LEU A 251 -25.70 17.48 8.60
N ASN A 252 -26.32 16.46 7.99
CA ASN A 252 -27.77 16.40 7.82
C ASN A 252 -28.50 16.13 9.15
N ARG A 253 -27.96 15.26 10.01
CA ARG A 253 -28.46 15.04 11.38
C ARG A 253 -28.49 16.35 12.16
N LEU A 254 -27.36 17.05 12.20
CA LEU A 254 -27.22 18.34 12.90
C LEU A 254 -28.16 19.42 12.32
N ARG A 255 -28.31 19.49 11.00
CA ARG A 255 -29.29 20.41 10.37
C ARG A 255 -30.73 20.10 10.78
N ALA A 256 -31.10 18.82 10.85
CA ALA A 256 -32.43 18.40 11.26
C ALA A 256 -32.70 18.77 12.72
N GLU A 257 -31.73 18.53 13.62
CA GLU A 257 -31.83 18.90 15.04
C GLU A 257 -31.98 20.42 15.24
N ILE A 258 -31.13 21.22 14.57
CA ILE A 258 -31.22 22.69 14.63
C ILE A 258 -32.59 23.20 14.16
N ARG A 259 -33.17 22.61 13.11
CA ARG A 259 -34.49 23.00 12.58
C ARG A 259 -35.64 22.51 13.46
N GLY A 260 -35.48 21.41 14.17
CA GLY A 260 -36.50 20.84 15.06
C GLY A 260 -36.64 21.59 16.39
N LEU A 261 -35.55 22.15 16.92
CA LEU A 261 -35.52 22.82 18.23
C LEU A 261 -36.50 24.01 18.35
N PRO A 262 -36.62 24.95 17.38
CA PRO A 262 -37.60 26.03 17.45
C PRO A 262 -39.05 25.54 17.55
N GLY A 263 -39.39 24.43 16.88
CA GLY A 263 -40.74 23.84 16.95
C GLY A 263 -41.13 23.34 18.34
N GLN A 264 -40.15 22.98 19.18
CA GLN A 264 -40.36 22.54 20.56
C GLN A 264 -40.64 23.69 21.53
N LEU A 265 -40.27 24.93 21.17
CA LEU A 265 -40.63 26.14 21.89
C LEU A 265 -42.08 26.55 21.56
N SER A 266 -42.46 26.54 20.29
CA SER A 266 -43.81 26.94 19.85
C SER A 266 -44.92 26.00 20.30
N ALA A 267 -44.61 24.73 20.59
CA ALA A 267 -45.58 23.74 21.09
C ALA A 267 -45.81 23.81 22.61
N ALA A 268 -44.94 24.51 23.36
CA ALA A 268 -45.04 24.67 24.81
C ALA A 268 -45.67 26.04 25.13
N GLY A 269 -46.99 26.15 24.94
CA GLY A 269 -47.74 27.41 25.12
C GLY A 269 -47.88 27.91 26.58
N ASP A 270 -48.00 29.23 26.71
CA ASP A 270 -48.57 30.07 27.78
C ASP A 270 -48.45 29.60 29.25
N GLY A 271 -47.23 29.23 29.66
CA GLY A 271 -46.85 29.13 31.07
C GLY A 271 -46.03 30.35 31.52
N ASP A 272 -45.95 30.54 32.85
CA ASP A 272 -45.21 31.60 33.57
C ASP A 272 -44.00 32.20 32.81
N THR A 273 -44.02 33.53 32.59
CA THR A 273 -43.06 34.28 31.76
C THR A 273 -41.59 34.01 32.11
N ALA A 274 -41.26 33.81 33.38
CA ALA A 274 -39.89 33.53 33.82
C ALA A 274 -39.43 32.10 33.45
N ALA A 275 -40.35 31.15 33.32
CA ALA A 275 -40.04 29.80 32.86
C ALA A 275 -39.87 29.74 31.33
N VAL A 276 -40.58 30.61 30.60
CA VAL A 276 -40.45 30.76 29.15
C VAL A 276 -39.08 31.35 28.77
N ASP A 277 -38.64 32.41 29.43
CA ASP A 277 -37.32 33.05 29.17
C ASP A 277 -36.15 32.07 29.39
N ASN A 278 -36.18 31.30 30.48
CA ASN A 278 -35.14 30.31 30.77
C ASN A 278 -35.12 29.18 29.74
N ARG A 279 -36.29 28.76 29.24
CA ARG A 279 -36.41 27.72 28.21
C ARG A 279 -35.93 28.23 26.86
N GLU A 280 -36.25 29.46 26.50
CA GLU A 280 -35.75 30.09 25.28
C GLU A 280 -34.23 30.21 25.31
N LEU A 281 -33.65 30.66 26.42
CA LEU A 281 -32.20 30.74 26.60
C LEU A 281 -31.54 29.37 26.45
N ALA A 282 -32.10 28.33 27.07
CA ALA A 282 -31.58 26.96 26.96
C ALA A 282 -31.58 26.47 25.51
N VAL A 283 -32.65 26.73 24.75
CA VAL A 283 -32.73 26.36 23.33
C VAL A 283 -31.74 27.16 22.48
N GLN A 284 -31.56 28.46 22.75
CA GLN A 284 -30.57 29.27 22.04
C GLN A 284 -29.14 28.75 22.27
N LEU A 285 -28.80 28.38 23.50
CA LEU A 285 -27.50 27.77 23.84
C LEU A 285 -27.29 26.44 23.11
N GLU A 286 -28.32 25.60 23.04
CA GLU A 286 -28.24 24.32 22.32
C GLU A 286 -28.09 24.52 20.81
N ILE A 287 -28.81 25.48 20.22
CA ILE A 287 -28.62 25.86 18.80
C ILE A 287 -27.20 26.35 18.55
N GLN A 288 -26.61 27.14 19.47
CA GLN A 288 -25.23 27.60 19.33
C GLN A 288 -24.23 26.44 19.42
N ARG A 289 -24.45 25.49 20.33
CA ARG A 289 -23.66 24.26 20.45
C ARG A 289 -23.71 23.45 19.15
N LEU A 290 -24.91 23.15 18.65
CA LEU A 290 -25.08 22.39 17.40
C LEU A 290 -24.48 23.10 16.19
N ARG A 291 -24.56 24.44 16.13
CA ARG A 291 -23.88 25.22 15.07
C ARG A 291 -22.37 25.17 15.17
N ARG A 292 -21.79 25.09 16.37
CA ARG A 292 -20.35 24.88 16.55
C ARG A 292 -19.98 23.47 16.06
N GLU A 293 -20.68 22.46 16.51
CA GLU A 293 -20.46 21.06 16.09
C GLU A 293 -20.59 20.91 14.57
N TYR A 294 -21.61 21.53 13.96
CA TYR A 294 -21.78 21.56 12.51
C TYR A 294 -20.57 22.15 11.79
N ARG A 295 -19.99 23.25 12.31
CA ARG A 295 -18.80 23.87 11.71
C ARG A 295 -17.59 22.95 11.85
N GLU A 296 -17.42 22.31 13.00
CA GLU A 296 -16.35 21.36 13.23
C GLU A 296 -16.40 20.22 12.20
N TYR A 297 -17.57 19.59 11.98
CA TYR A 297 -17.74 18.57 10.95
C TYR A 297 -17.58 19.09 9.51
N ALA A 298 -18.03 20.32 9.24
CA ALA A 298 -17.94 20.92 7.90
C ALA A 298 -16.49 21.24 7.51
N ASP A 299 -15.67 21.61 8.49
CA ASP A 299 -14.27 21.98 8.30
C ASP A 299 -13.32 20.75 8.30
N VAL A 300 -13.81 19.54 8.62
CA VAL A 300 -13.03 18.30 8.50
C VAL A 300 -12.56 18.12 7.06
N LYS A 301 -11.24 18.00 6.88
CA LYS A 301 -10.64 17.69 5.59
C LYS A 301 -10.92 16.24 5.24
N LEU A 302 -11.48 16.01 4.07
CA LEU A 302 -11.67 14.65 3.57
C LEU A 302 -10.34 14.07 3.07
N TYR A 303 -10.08 12.82 3.41
CA TYR A 303 -9.07 11.99 2.74
C TYR A 303 -9.29 12.00 1.21
N PRO A 304 -8.28 12.07 0.33
CA PRO A 304 -6.83 12.06 0.56
C PRO A 304 -6.18 13.47 0.55
N MET A 305 -6.93 14.56 0.76
CA MET A 305 -6.50 15.93 0.42
C MET A 305 -5.33 16.49 1.26
N SER A 306 -4.61 15.67 2.02
CA SER A 306 -3.35 16.07 2.65
C SER A 306 -2.20 16.02 1.64
N VAL A 307 -1.45 17.11 1.57
CA VAL A 307 -0.31 17.28 0.65
C VAL A 307 0.74 16.19 0.83
N SER A 308 0.92 15.69 2.06
CA SER A 308 1.85 14.60 2.37
C SER A 308 1.49 13.29 1.67
N ILE A 309 0.21 12.95 1.58
CA ILE A 309 -0.28 11.72 0.95
C ILE A 309 -0.11 11.80 -0.57
N LEU A 310 -0.43 12.94 -1.17
CA LEU A 310 -0.22 13.18 -2.60
C LEU A 310 1.27 13.17 -2.97
N ALA A 311 2.14 13.76 -2.14
CA ALA A 311 3.59 13.74 -2.38
C ALA A 311 4.17 12.31 -2.30
N GLN A 312 3.70 11.50 -1.35
CA GLN A 312 4.10 10.10 -1.23
C GLN A 312 3.60 9.25 -2.41
N LEU A 313 2.37 9.51 -2.88
CA LEU A 313 1.85 8.89 -4.10
C LEU A 313 2.73 9.20 -5.31
N VAL A 314 2.96 10.50 -5.55
CA VAL A 314 3.79 10.96 -6.66
C VAL A 314 5.17 10.32 -6.55
N GLY A 315 5.82 10.34 -5.39
CA GLY A 315 7.11 9.67 -5.19
C GLY A 315 7.10 8.17 -5.50
N SER A 316 6.08 7.44 -5.06
CA SER A 316 5.98 5.99 -5.28
C SER A 316 5.78 5.59 -6.75
N VAL A 317 5.04 6.39 -7.52
CA VAL A 317 4.83 6.18 -8.97
C VAL A 317 6.00 6.74 -9.77
N LEU A 318 6.64 7.81 -9.28
CA LEU A 318 7.80 8.40 -9.93
C LEU A 318 9.02 7.48 -9.90
N LEU A 319 9.19 6.61 -8.90
CA LEU A 319 10.36 5.73 -8.84
C LEU A 319 10.45 4.77 -10.06
N PRO A 320 9.40 4.01 -10.44
CA PRO A 320 9.39 3.25 -11.69
C PRO A 320 9.63 4.13 -12.93
N LEU A 321 8.97 5.30 -13.00
CA LEU A 321 9.12 6.22 -14.14
C LEU A 321 10.53 6.81 -14.23
N PHE A 322 11.17 7.06 -13.09
CA PHE A 322 12.53 7.55 -12.99
C PHE A 322 13.49 6.52 -13.58
N PHE A 323 13.37 5.24 -13.22
CA PHE A 323 14.20 4.20 -13.81
C PHE A 323 13.95 4.05 -15.31
N LEU A 324 12.71 4.15 -15.77
CA LEU A 324 12.38 4.14 -17.19
C LEU A 324 13.04 5.31 -17.94
N LEU A 325 12.98 6.53 -17.39
CA LEU A 325 13.60 7.71 -18.01
C LEU A 325 15.13 7.65 -17.97
N LEU A 326 15.69 7.09 -16.89
CA LEU A 326 17.12 6.89 -16.73
C LEU A 326 17.65 5.88 -17.75
N ASP A 327 16.92 4.80 -18.00
CA ASP A 327 17.25 3.82 -19.06
C ASP A 327 17.20 4.46 -20.46
N LEU A 328 16.15 5.24 -20.75
CA LEU A 328 16.04 6.01 -22.00
C LEU A 328 17.15 7.06 -22.19
N ALA A 329 17.67 7.62 -21.10
CA ALA A 329 18.78 8.56 -21.14
C ALA A 329 20.12 7.85 -21.34
N LEU A 330 20.37 6.76 -20.60
CA LEU A 330 21.61 5.99 -20.69
C LEU A 330 21.78 5.32 -22.05
N SER A 331 20.71 4.74 -22.60
CA SER A 331 20.71 4.12 -23.95
C SER A 331 21.01 5.10 -25.10
N ARG A 332 20.96 6.41 -24.86
CA ARG A 332 21.33 7.44 -25.85
C ARG A 332 22.77 7.93 -25.71
N VAL A 333 23.39 7.73 -24.56
CA VAL A 333 24.72 8.27 -24.22
C VAL A 333 25.80 7.19 -24.34
N LEU A 334 25.45 5.93 -24.10
CA LEU A 334 26.31 4.75 -24.20
C LEU A 334 26.10 4.05 -25.56
#